data_AF-A0A317ZR80-F1
#
_entry.id   AF-A0A317ZR80-F1
#
_cell.length_a   1.000
_cell.length_b   1.000
_cell.length_c   1.000
_cell.angle_alpha   90.00
_cell.angle_beta   90.00
_cell.angle_gamma   90.00
#
_symmetry.space_group_name_H-M   'P 1'
#
loop_
_entity.id
_entity.type
_entity.pdbx_description
1 polymer ?
#
loop_
_entity_poly.entity_id
_entity_poly.type
_entity_poly.pdbx_seq_one_letter_code
_entity_poly.pdbx_strand_id
1 'polypeptide(L)'
;MNEDRYSEDVLFAGWKDAGRRVVPKHEAVRDLVVEEVATGFCGAVIRVEKKVVTLEDRHGKLRLFPLGAGFLLDGEPVVLVPPTTAAPAARARTASGSLAVADAPARVARASRIFVEGRHDAELVEKVWGADLRIEGVVVEYIEGVDNLAELLAEFKPGPTRRVGVLVDHLVPGSKESRIADAVARGPHGRHVLVVGHPYIDVWQSVKPARLNLQVWPQIPRSIEWKHGICAALGWPHEDQADIARAWQRILGQVRSYADLEPALLGRVEQLIDFVTVD
;
A
#
# COMPACT_ATOMS: atom_id res chain seq x y z
N MET A 1 33.84 47.12 54.68
CA MET A 1 34.43 46.86 53.34
C MET A 1 34.74 45.38 53.30
N ASN A 2 34.14 44.55 52.45
CA ASN A 2 33.58 44.81 51.13
C ASN A 2 32.22 44.10 51.01
N GLU A 3 31.16 44.86 50.74
CA GLU A 3 30.00 44.31 50.02
C GLU A 3 30.49 43.94 48.64
N ASP A 4 30.55 42.64 48.35
CA ASP A 4 30.79 42.20 46.99
C ASP A 4 29.50 42.38 46.18
N ARG A 5 29.32 43.60 45.67
CA ARG A 5 28.17 44.01 44.84
C ARG A 5 28.22 43.44 43.42
N TYR A 6 29.15 42.54 43.13
CA TYR A 6 29.36 41.96 41.80
C TYR A 6 29.47 40.42 41.84
N SER A 7 28.83 39.77 42.81
CA SER A 7 28.71 38.31 42.88
C SER A 7 27.61 37.74 41.96
N GLU A 8 27.41 38.33 40.78
CA GLU A 8 26.66 37.69 39.70
C GLU A 8 27.63 37.39 38.55
N ASP A 9 27.82 36.10 38.33
CA ASP A 9 28.61 35.54 37.23
C ASP A 9 28.04 36.01 35.89
N VAL A 10 28.66 37.05 35.32
CA VAL A 10 28.29 37.70 34.06
C VAL A 10 28.51 36.82 32.82
N LEU A 11 28.94 35.56 33.00
CA LEU A 11 29.16 34.57 31.95
C LEU A 11 28.12 33.45 31.93
N PHE A 12 27.06 33.50 32.76
CA PHE A 12 25.99 32.52 32.69
C PHE A 12 25.26 32.60 31.33
N ALA A 13 25.25 31.48 30.59
CA ALA A 13 24.53 31.35 29.33
C ALA A 13 23.03 31.59 29.58
N GLY A 14 22.45 32.63 28.97
CA GLY A 14 21.03 32.97 29.10
C GLY A 14 20.71 34.27 29.83
N TRP A 15 21.70 35.02 30.36
CA TRP A 15 21.44 36.34 30.98
C TRP A 15 20.79 37.35 30.01
N LYS A 16 21.04 37.21 28.70
CA LYS A 16 20.40 38.01 27.64
C LYS A 16 18.92 37.68 27.41
N ASP A 17 18.47 36.50 27.84
CA ASP A 17 17.09 36.02 27.70
C ASP A 17 16.31 36.11 29.02
N ALA A 18 16.99 36.42 30.13
CA ALA A 18 16.38 36.66 31.43
C ALA A 18 15.47 37.91 31.35
N GLY A 19 14.16 37.68 31.31
CA GLY A 19 13.14 38.73 31.22
C GLY A 19 12.55 38.96 29.83
N ARG A 20 12.95 38.18 28.80
CA ARG A 20 12.37 38.32 27.45
C ARG A 20 10.99 37.66 27.40
N ARG A 21 9.92 38.46 27.35
CA ARG A 21 8.54 37.95 27.16
C ARG A 21 8.44 37.28 25.80
N VAL A 22 8.27 35.95 25.80
CA VAL A 22 8.03 35.18 24.58
C VAL A 22 6.63 35.52 24.07
N VAL A 23 6.57 36.14 22.89
CA VAL A 23 5.30 36.47 22.23
C VAL A 23 4.73 35.19 21.60
N PRO A 24 3.48 34.80 21.93
CA PRO A 24 2.88 33.57 21.38
C PRO A 24 2.72 33.67 19.86
N LYS A 25 2.94 32.54 19.19
CA LYS A 25 2.69 32.40 17.75
C LYS A 25 1.24 31.97 17.55
N HIS A 26 0.54 32.62 16.63
CA HIS A 26 -0.82 32.28 16.23
C HIS A 26 -0.91 32.09 14.72
N GLU A 27 -1.59 31.05 14.29
CA GLU A 27 -1.83 30.82 12.87
C GLU A 27 -2.81 31.87 12.32
N ALA A 28 -2.47 32.50 11.21
CA ALA A 28 -3.36 33.40 10.49
C ALA A 28 -4.44 32.59 9.74
N VAL A 29 -5.41 32.10 10.49
CA VAL A 29 -6.58 31.39 9.97
C VAL A 29 -7.68 32.37 9.58
N ARG A 30 -8.54 31.97 8.65
CA ARG A 30 -9.68 32.80 8.22
C ARG A 30 -10.56 33.17 9.42
N ASP A 31 -11.07 34.40 9.39
CA ASP A 31 -11.95 35.00 10.40
C ASP A 31 -11.29 35.31 11.76
N LEU A 32 -9.99 35.04 11.92
CA LEU A 32 -9.21 35.52 13.06
C LEU A 32 -9.16 37.06 13.03
N VAL A 33 -9.62 37.72 14.09
CA VAL A 33 -9.58 39.19 14.21
C VAL A 33 -8.31 39.60 14.94
N VAL A 34 -7.54 40.50 14.32
CA VAL A 34 -6.29 41.02 14.89
C VAL A 34 -6.20 42.52 14.67
N GLU A 35 -5.43 43.18 15.53
CA GLU A 35 -5.06 44.59 15.38
C GLU A 35 -3.59 44.70 14.99
N GLU A 36 -3.28 45.46 13.93
CA GLU A 36 -1.90 45.77 13.58
C GLU A 36 -1.41 47.01 14.35
N VAL A 37 -0.32 46.86 15.10
CA VAL A 37 0.14 47.80 16.13
C VAL A 37 0.58 49.14 15.56
N ALA A 38 1.27 49.18 14.41
CA ALA A 38 1.83 50.43 13.90
C ALA A 38 0.74 51.36 13.34
N THR A 39 -0.35 50.81 12.80
CA THR A 39 -1.41 51.59 12.17
C THR A 39 -2.74 51.57 12.91
N GLY A 40 -2.87 50.78 13.99
CA GLY A 40 -4.10 50.60 14.75
C GLY A 40 -5.23 49.96 13.94
N PHE A 41 -4.89 49.24 12.87
CA PHE A 41 -5.89 48.68 11.96
C PHE A 41 -6.38 47.34 12.49
N CYS A 42 -7.66 47.29 12.89
CA CYS A 42 -8.33 46.08 13.37
C CYS A 42 -9.18 45.46 12.26
N GLY A 43 -8.97 44.18 11.98
CA GLY A 43 -9.71 43.46 10.94
C GLY A 43 -9.59 41.94 11.02
N ALA A 44 -10.51 41.25 10.34
CA ALA A 44 -10.54 39.80 10.23
C ALA A 44 -9.62 39.32 9.10
N VAL A 45 -8.89 38.23 9.32
CA VAL A 45 -8.11 37.56 8.29
C VAL A 45 -9.05 36.97 7.24
N ILE A 46 -8.98 37.48 6.01
CA ILE A 46 -9.78 36.93 4.90
C ILE A 46 -8.96 36.07 3.95
N ARG A 47 -7.63 36.29 3.92
CA ARG A 47 -6.70 35.61 3.02
C ARG A 47 -5.28 35.67 3.55
N VAL A 48 -4.55 34.58 3.38
CA VAL A 48 -3.09 34.52 3.58
C VAL A 48 -2.44 34.03 2.30
N GLU A 49 -1.47 34.80 1.81
CA GLU A 49 -0.69 34.47 0.62
C GLU A 49 0.80 34.60 0.92
N LYS A 50 1.54 33.49 0.81
CA LYS A 50 2.98 33.41 1.11
C LYS A 50 3.31 33.95 2.51
N LYS A 51 3.77 35.20 2.61
CA LYS A 51 4.15 35.89 3.85
C LYS A 51 3.31 37.14 4.10
N VAL A 52 2.15 37.26 3.47
CA VAL A 52 1.25 38.42 3.58
C VAL A 52 -0.12 37.95 4.05
N VAL A 53 -0.68 38.65 5.02
CA VAL A 53 -2.05 38.50 5.50
C VAL A 53 -2.88 39.68 5.01
N THR A 54 -4.09 39.40 4.53
CA THR A 54 -5.09 40.42 4.16
C THR A 54 -6.14 40.48 5.26
N LEU A 55 -6.31 41.68 5.83
CA LEU A 55 -7.29 41.98 6.87
C LEU A 55 -8.43 42.81 6.29
N GLU A 56 -9.66 42.47 6.66
CA GLU A 56 -10.88 43.23 6.35
C GLU A 56 -11.43 43.86 7.63
N ASP A 57 -11.63 45.18 7.64
CA ASP A 57 -12.30 45.86 8.77
C ASP A 57 -13.83 45.74 8.70
N ARG A 58 -14.51 46.20 9.76
CA ARG A 58 -15.98 46.17 9.85
C ARG A 58 -16.72 46.98 8.79
N HIS A 59 -16.02 47.84 8.05
CA HIS A 59 -16.56 48.67 6.97
C HIS A 59 -16.19 48.11 5.58
N GLY A 60 -15.60 46.93 5.52
CA GLY A 60 -15.19 46.26 4.28
C GLY A 60 -13.88 46.77 3.69
N LYS A 61 -13.09 47.57 4.43
CA LYS A 61 -11.81 48.07 3.94
C LYS A 61 -10.76 46.97 4.06
N LEU A 62 -10.05 46.74 2.97
CA LEU A 62 -8.99 45.73 2.90
C LEU A 62 -7.60 46.36 3.06
N ARG A 63 -6.76 45.73 3.88
CA ARG A 63 -5.33 46.08 4.00
C ARG A 63 -4.46 44.84 4.08
N LEU A 64 -3.26 44.95 3.54
CA LEU A 64 -2.27 43.87 3.49
C LEU A 64 -1.14 44.18 4.46
N PHE A 65 -0.73 43.17 5.21
CA PHE A 65 0.36 43.26 6.18
C PHE A 65 1.27 42.05 6.06
N PRO A 66 2.60 42.19 6.29
CA PRO A 66 3.48 41.04 6.36
C PRO A 66 3.14 40.20 7.59
N LEU A 67 3.19 38.86 7.44
CA LEU A 67 3.15 37.93 8.56
C LEU A 67 4.40 38.13 9.44
N GLY A 68 4.24 37.95 10.75
CA GLY A 68 5.30 38.16 11.73
C GLY A 68 4.77 38.80 13.01
N ALA A 69 5.68 39.43 13.75
CA ALA A 69 5.32 40.24 14.92
C ALA A 69 4.65 41.56 14.49
N GLY A 70 4.00 42.24 15.44
CA GLY A 70 3.34 43.52 15.20
C GLY A 70 1.81 43.47 15.20
N PHE A 71 1.23 42.37 15.70
CA PHE A 71 -0.21 42.21 15.84
C PHE A 71 -0.61 42.03 17.30
N LEU A 72 -1.83 42.45 17.63
CA LEU A 72 -2.50 42.14 18.88
C LEU A 72 -3.67 41.20 18.59
N LEU A 73 -3.85 40.22 19.46
CA LEU A 73 -5.06 39.40 19.55
C LEU A 73 -5.66 39.66 20.94
N ASP A 74 -6.89 40.18 20.98
CA ASP A 74 -7.56 40.59 22.22
C ASP A 74 -6.71 41.53 23.11
N GLY A 75 -5.92 42.41 22.48
CA GLY A 75 -5.03 43.37 23.16
C GLY A 75 -3.67 42.80 23.56
N GLU A 76 -3.43 41.50 23.42
CA GLU A 76 -2.15 40.86 23.74
C GLU A 76 -1.27 40.69 22.49
N PRO A 77 0.05 40.96 22.56
CA PRO A 77 0.94 40.79 21.43
C PRO A 77 0.98 39.34 20.91
N VAL A 78 0.91 39.18 19.59
CA VAL A 78 1.05 37.90 18.90
C VAL A 78 2.00 37.98 17.69
N VAL A 79 2.58 36.85 17.32
CA VAL A 79 3.29 36.67 16.05
C VAL A 79 2.42 35.84 15.13
N LEU A 80 1.94 36.43 14.03
CA LEU A 80 1.17 35.69 13.04
C LEU A 80 2.06 34.82 12.17
N VAL A 81 1.71 33.54 12.06
CA VAL A 81 2.40 32.55 11.22
C VAL A 81 1.46 32.00 10.14
N PRO A 82 1.98 31.50 9.01
CA PRO A 82 1.15 30.87 7.99
C PRO A 82 0.33 29.70 8.59
N PRO A 83 -0.92 29.50 8.16
CA PRO A 83 -1.72 28.37 8.62
C PRO A 83 -1.09 27.04 8.21
N THR A 84 -1.09 26.05 9.12
CA THR A 84 -0.60 24.72 8.82
C THR A 84 -1.69 23.94 8.09
N THR A 85 -1.73 24.00 6.76
CA THR A 85 -2.64 23.13 6.01
C THR A 85 -2.14 21.68 6.13
N ALA A 86 -2.92 20.80 6.76
CA ALA A 86 -2.69 19.37 6.68
C ALA A 86 -2.61 18.96 5.21
N ALA A 87 -1.57 18.20 4.83
CA ALA A 87 -1.46 17.69 3.47
C ALA A 87 -2.72 16.87 3.14
N PRO A 88 -3.27 16.95 1.92
CA PRO A 88 -4.37 16.09 1.51
C PRO A 88 -3.98 14.64 1.78
N ALA A 89 -4.84 13.90 2.47
CA ALA A 89 -4.59 12.49 2.75
C ALA A 89 -4.28 11.78 1.42
N ALA A 90 -3.12 11.12 1.35
CA ALA A 90 -2.74 10.35 0.16
C ALA A 90 -3.87 9.36 -0.16
N ARG A 91 -4.29 9.30 -1.43
CA ARG A 91 -5.30 8.33 -1.87
C ARG A 91 -4.87 6.94 -1.43
N ALA A 92 -5.73 6.27 -0.66
CA ALA A 92 -5.48 4.92 -0.18
C ALA A 92 -5.25 3.99 -1.39
N ARG A 93 -4.30 3.05 -1.26
CA ARG A 93 -3.99 2.05 -2.29
C ARG A 93 -4.35 0.65 -1.80
N THR A 94 -4.73 -0.23 -2.72
CA THR A 94 -4.90 -1.66 -2.46
C THR A 94 -3.55 -2.34 -2.27
N ALA A 95 -3.55 -3.59 -1.81
CA ALA A 95 -2.32 -4.38 -1.64
C ALA A 95 -1.62 -4.66 -2.99
N SER A 96 -2.34 -4.68 -4.11
CA SER A 96 -1.79 -4.75 -5.47
C SER A 96 -1.19 -3.42 -5.95
N GLY A 97 -1.49 -2.32 -5.28
CA GLY A 97 -0.96 -0.98 -5.59
C GLY A 97 -1.94 -0.08 -6.36
N SER A 98 -3.11 -0.57 -6.74
CA SER A 98 -4.19 0.21 -7.36
C SER A 98 -4.78 1.25 -6.40
N LEU A 99 -5.50 2.24 -6.95
CA LEU A 99 -6.24 3.19 -6.13
C LEU A 99 -7.43 2.49 -5.47
N ALA A 100 -7.55 2.62 -4.15
CA ALA A 100 -8.70 2.08 -3.44
C ALA A 100 -9.96 2.87 -3.79
N VAL A 101 -11.04 2.14 -4.13
CA VAL A 101 -12.36 2.69 -4.37
C VAL A 101 -13.21 2.40 -3.13
N ALA A 102 -13.45 3.42 -2.30
CA ALA A 102 -14.09 3.24 -1.00
C ALA A 102 -15.56 2.77 -1.09
N ASP A 103 -16.24 3.02 -2.22
CA ASP A 103 -17.68 2.77 -2.41
C ASP A 103 -18.00 2.16 -3.79
N ALA A 104 -17.26 1.14 -4.21
CA ALA A 104 -17.56 0.45 -5.46
C ALA A 104 -18.92 -0.30 -5.34
N PRO A 105 -19.89 -0.08 -6.24
CA PRO A 105 -21.14 -0.82 -6.21
C PRO A 105 -20.89 -2.32 -6.41
N ALA A 106 -21.66 -3.17 -5.72
CA ALA A 106 -21.57 -4.62 -5.89
C ALA A 106 -21.83 -4.98 -7.37
N ARG A 107 -20.82 -5.58 -8.02
CA ARG A 107 -20.93 -6.05 -9.40
C ARG A 107 -21.32 -7.51 -9.44
N VAL A 108 -22.12 -7.85 -10.45
CA VAL A 108 -22.35 -9.27 -10.80
C VAL A 108 -21.01 -9.85 -11.23
N ALA A 109 -20.66 -11.02 -10.69
CA ALA A 109 -19.45 -11.71 -11.07
C ALA A 109 -19.43 -11.92 -12.60
N ARG A 110 -18.31 -11.58 -13.23
CA ARG A 110 -18.02 -11.91 -14.63
C ARG A 110 -18.18 -13.42 -14.82
N ALA A 111 -18.46 -13.79 -16.06
CA ALA A 111 -18.46 -15.19 -16.45
C ALA A 111 -17.05 -15.79 -16.39
N SER A 112 -16.01 -14.98 -16.66
CA SER A 112 -14.60 -15.38 -16.63
C SER A 112 -14.09 -15.84 -15.26
N ARG A 113 -13.06 -16.69 -15.24
CA ARG A 113 -12.44 -17.25 -14.03
C ARG A 113 -10.92 -17.24 -14.10
N ILE A 114 -10.29 -17.15 -12.93
CA ILE A 114 -8.88 -17.50 -12.75
C ILE A 114 -8.82 -18.80 -11.94
N PHE A 115 -8.22 -19.84 -12.50
CA PHE A 115 -7.88 -21.06 -11.77
C PHE A 115 -6.45 -21.01 -11.26
N VAL A 116 -6.23 -21.50 -10.05
CA VAL A 116 -4.90 -21.62 -9.45
C VAL A 116 -4.66 -23.07 -9.00
N GLU A 117 -3.42 -23.51 -9.04
CA GLU A 117 -3.05 -24.91 -8.76
C GLU A 117 -3.25 -25.34 -7.31
N GLY A 118 -3.21 -24.41 -6.35
CA GLY A 118 -3.25 -24.74 -4.94
C GLY A 118 -4.08 -23.77 -4.12
N ARG A 119 -4.48 -24.24 -2.94
CA ARG A 119 -5.16 -23.40 -1.93
C ARG A 119 -4.27 -22.24 -1.47
N HIS A 120 -2.96 -22.45 -1.37
CA HIS A 120 -2.03 -21.39 -0.96
C HIS A 120 -1.92 -20.29 -2.02
N ASP A 121 -1.95 -20.65 -3.30
CA ASP A 121 -2.01 -19.70 -4.41
C ASP A 121 -3.28 -18.86 -4.34
N ALA A 122 -4.44 -19.49 -4.11
CA ALA A 122 -5.71 -18.79 -3.96
C ALA A 122 -5.67 -17.81 -2.79
N GLU A 123 -5.14 -18.23 -1.63
CA GLU A 123 -5.00 -17.38 -0.46
C GLU A 123 -4.04 -16.19 -0.70
N LEU A 124 -2.94 -16.41 -1.42
CA LEU A 124 -2.01 -15.34 -1.77
C LEU A 124 -2.62 -14.34 -2.74
N VAL A 125 -3.29 -14.86 -3.79
CA VAL A 125 -3.97 -14.04 -4.80
C VAL A 125 -5.06 -13.20 -4.14
N GLU A 126 -5.89 -13.81 -3.29
CA GLU A 126 -6.93 -13.12 -2.54
C GLU A 126 -6.36 -12.02 -1.65
N LYS A 127 -5.25 -12.29 -0.95
CA LYS A 127 -4.63 -11.32 -0.04
C LYS A 127 -4.11 -10.08 -0.76
N VAL A 128 -3.53 -10.24 -1.95
CA VAL A 128 -2.85 -9.13 -2.64
C VAL A 128 -3.75 -8.46 -3.69
N TRP A 129 -4.53 -9.24 -4.45
CA TRP A 129 -5.35 -8.74 -5.55
C TRP A 129 -6.87 -8.88 -5.32
N GLY A 130 -7.32 -9.49 -4.22
CA GLY A 130 -8.74 -9.73 -3.99
C GLY A 130 -9.60 -8.45 -4.03
N ALA A 131 -9.06 -7.32 -3.58
CA ALA A 131 -9.75 -6.02 -3.69
C ALA A 131 -10.05 -5.64 -5.14
N ASP A 132 -9.05 -5.73 -6.00
CA ASP A 132 -9.12 -5.40 -7.43
C ASP A 132 -10.00 -6.41 -8.18
N LEU A 133 -9.84 -7.70 -7.90
CA LEU A 133 -10.63 -8.77 -8.51
C LEU A 133 -12.12 -8.63 -8.22
N ARG A 134 -12.50 -8.20 -7.00
CA ARG A 134 -13.90 -7.93 -6.66
C ARG A 134 -14.45 -6.72 -7.41
N ILE A 135 -13.65 -5.69 -7.66
CA ILE A 135 -14.03 -4.55 -8.51
C ILE A 135 -14.24 -5.00 -9.94
N GLU A 136 -13.42 -5.92 -10.44
CA GLU A 136 -13.56 -6.47 -11.78
C GLU A 136 -14.61 -7.58 -11.90
N GLY A 137 -15.15 -8.06 -10.78
CA GLY A 137 -16.08 -9.18 -10.72
C GLY A 137 -15.45 -10.53 -11.11
N VAL A 138 -14.13 -10.67 -11.02
CA VAL A 138 -13.41 -11.89 -11.36
C VAL A 138 -13.31 -12.79 -10.14
N VAL A 139 -13.62 -14.07 -10.32
CA VAL A 139 -13.54 -15.09 -9.26
C VAL A 139 -12.30 -15.95 -9.46
N VAL A 140 -11.61 -16.23 -8.35
CA VAL A 140 -10.47 -17.15 -8.29
C VAL A 140 -10.91 -18.45 -7.65
N GLU A 141 -10.62 -19.57 -8.30
CA GLU A 141 -10.95 -20.92 -7.83
C GLU A 141 -9.66 -21.75 -7.85
N TYR A 142 -9.41 -22.56 -6.81
CA TYR A 142 -8.29 -23.50 -6.87
C TYR A 142 -8.74 -24.84 -7.45
N ILE A 143 -7.82 -25.54 -8.11
CA ILE A 143 -8.02 -26.88 -8.67
C ILE A 143 -7.01 -27.84 -8.04
N GLU A 144 -7.29 -29.14 -8.00
CA GLU A 144 -6.35 -30.12 -7.44
C GLU A 144 -5.28 -30.53 -8.47
N GLY A 145 -4.41 -29.57 -8.81
CA GLY A 145 -3.39 -29.74 -9.84
C GLY A 145 -3.91 -29.54 -11.28
N VAL A 146 -2.98 -29.35 -12.20
CA VAL A 146 -3.28 -29.03 -13.61
C VAL A 146 -3.57 -30.25 -14.50
N ASP A 147 -3.47 -31.47 -13.94
CA ASP A 147 -3.69 -32.72 -14.66
C ASP A 147 -5.07 -32.79 -15.31
N ASN A 148 -6.10 -32.34 -14.59
CA ASN A 148 -7.50 -32.41 -15.02
C ASN A 148 -7.96 -31.12 -15.74
N LEU A 149 -7.03 -30.22 -16.09
CA LEU A 149 -7.37 -28.93 -16.68
C LEU A 149 -8.18 -29.09 -17.98
N ALA A 150 -7.87 -30.08 -18.82
CA ALA A 150 -8.60 -30.30 -20.06
C ALA A 150 -10.09 -30.64 -19.82
N GLU A 151 -10.39 -31.46 -18.82
CA GLU A 151 -11.75 -31.84 -18.45
C GLU A 151 -12.52 -30.65 -17.87
N LEU A 152 -11.89 -29.90 -16.96
CA LEU A 152 -12.45 -28.67 -16.39
C LEU A 152 -12.82 -27.65 -17.49
N LEU A 153 -11.94 -27.47 -18.48
CA LEU A 153 -12.20 -26.56 -19.60
C LEU A 153 -13.34 -27.05 -20.49
N ALA A 154 -13.47 -28.36 -20.69
CA ALA A 154 -14.56 -28.94 -21.48
C ALA A 154 -15.93 -28.73 -20.79
N GLU A 155 -15.97 -28.80 -19.46
CA GLU A 155 -17.16 -28.48 -18.67
C GLU A 155 -17.47 -26.98 -18.67
N PHE A 156 -16.46 -26.16 -18.39
CA PHE A 156 -16.61 -24.71 -18.26
C PHE A 156 -16.97 -24.01 -19.58
N LYS A 157 -16.52 -24.58 -20.72
CA LYS A 157 -16.71 -24.09 -22.09
C LYS A 157 -16.27 -22.62 -22.27
N PRO A 158 -14.96 -22.33 -22.15
CA PRO A 158 -14.43 -20.98 -22.35
C PRO A 158 -14.83 -20.38 -23.70
N GLY A 159 -15.16 -19.10 -23.69
CA GLY A 159 -15.63 -18.34 -24.84
C GLY A 159 -15.18 -16.88 -24.80
N PRO A 160 -15.56 -16.07 -25.80
CA PRO A 160 -15.11 -14.68 -25.91
C PRO A 160 -15.49 -13.82 -24.70
N THR A 161 -16.63 -14.09 -24.07
CA THR A 161 -17.17 -13.36 -22.91
C THR A 161 -17.00 -14.12 -21.57
N ARG A 162 -16.37 -15.29 -21.59
CA ARG A 162 -16.18 -16.20 -20.44
C ARG A 162 -14.80 -16.84 -20.55
N ARG A 163 -13.76 -16.02 -20.35
CA ARG A 163 -12.36 -16.44 -20.49
C ARG A 163 -11.87 -17.17 -19.24
N VAL A 164 -10.85 -18.00 -19.42
CA VAL A 164 -10.18 -18.69 -18.31
C VAL A 164 -8.72 -18.31 -18.25
N GLY A 165 -8.31 -17.75 -17.13
CA GLY A 165 -6.92 -17.65 -16.73
C GLY A 165 -6.52 -18.85 -15.88
N VAL A 166 -5.32 -19.38 -16.05
CA VAL A 166 -4.77 -20.44 -15.19
C VAL A 166 -3.38 -20.05 -14.74
N LEU A 167 -3.17 -20.00 -13.43
CA LEU A 167 -1.86 -19.82 -12.81
C LEU A 167 -1.35 -21.17 -12.31
N VAL A 168 -0.17 -21.57 -12.78
CA VAL A 168 0.44 -22.85 -12.45
C VAL A 168 1.82 -22.62 -11.81
N ASP A 169 2.20 -23.50 -10.89
CA ASP A 169 3.55 -23.50 -10.36
C ASP A 169 4.52 -24.19 -11.33
N HIS A 170 5.81 -24.08 -11.04
CA HIS A 170 6.91 -24.72 -11.76
C HIS A 170 6.85 -24.69 -13.30
N LEU A 171 6.30 -23.61 -13.90
CA LEU A 171 6.14 -23.51 -15.34
C LEU A 171 7.47 -23.18 -16.02
N VAL A 172 8.27 -24.21 -16.23
CA VAL A 172 9.59 -24.14 -16.88
C VAL A 172 9.64 -25.01 -18.15
N PRO A 173 10.50 -24.70 -19.14
CA PRO A 173 10.60 -25.50 -20.36
C PRO A 173 10.86 -26.99 -20.07
N GLY A 174 10.07 -27.88 -20.68
CA GLY A 174 10.21 -29.33 -20.53
C GLY A 174 9.52 -29.93 -19.30
N SER A 175 8.98 -29.10 -18.40
CA SER A 175 8.13 -29.52 -17.29
C SER A 175 6.84 -30.18 -17.78
N LYS A 176 6.14 -30.87 -16.88
CA LYS A 176 4.83 -31.46 -17.17
C LYS A 176 3.81 -30.35 -17.40
N GLU A 177 3.89 -29.29 -16.62
CA GLU A 177 3.05 -28.10 -16.63
C GLU A 177 3.17 -27.39 -17.99
N SER A 178 4.39 -27.26 -18.53
CA SER A 178 4.61 -26.68 -19.87
C SER A 178 3.95 -27.50 -20.98
N ARG A 179 3.96 -28.83 -20.88
CA ARG A 179 3.30 -29.71 -21.85
C ARG A 179 1.78 -29.58 -21.80
N ILE A 180 1.22 -29.41 -20.60
CA ILE A 180 -0.23 -29.19 -20.39
C ILE A 180 -0.63 -27.82 -20.94
N ALA A 181 0.11 -26.75 -20.62
CA ALA A 181 -0.14 -25.41 -21.14
C ALA A 181 -0.14 -25.39 -22.68
N ASP A 182 0.85 -26.05 -23.29
CA ASP A 182 0.96 -26.21 -24.73
C ASP A 182 -0.21 -26.99 -25.35
N ALA A 183 -0.66 -28.05 -24.67
CA ALA A 183 -1.80 -28.84 -25.12
C ALA A 183 -3.11 -28.02 -25.08
N VAL A 184 -3.31 -27.23 -24.02
CA VAL A 184 -4.47 -26.33 -23.88
C VAL A 184 -4.46 -25.25 -24.96
N ALA A 185 -3.30 -24.64 -25.22
CA ALA A 185 -3.15 -23.60 -26.24
C ALA A 185 -3.47 -24.10 -27.66
N ARG A 186 -3.13 -25.37 -27.97
CA ARG A 186 -3.48 -26.03 -29.24
C ARG A 186 -4.90 -26.62 -29.25
N GLY A 187 -5.55 -26.69 -28.10
CA GLY A 187 -6.87 -27.27 -27.93
C GLY A 187 -7.99 -26.36 -28.45
N PRO A 188 -9.25 -26.87 -28.45
CA PRO A 188 -10.40 -26.15 -28.98
C PRO A 188 -10.68 -24.82 -28.26
N HIS A 189 -10.29 -24.71 -26.99
CA HIS A 189 -10.50 -23.51 -26.16
C HIS A 189 -9.29 -22.58 -26.13
N GLY A 190 -8.18 -22.87 -26.81
CA GLY A 190 -6.91 -22.15 -26.65
C GLY A 190 -6.97 -20.64 -26.88
N ARG A 191 -7.95 -20.15 -27.67
CA ARG A 191 -8.17 -18.69 -27.88
C ARG A 191 -8.77 -17.97 -26.67
N HIS A 192 -9.41 -18.71 -25.77
CA HIS A 192 -10.15 -18.20 -24.62
C HIS A 192 -9.57 -18.67 -23.29
N VAL A 193 -8.43 -19.36 -23.34
CA VAL A 193 -7.71 -19.86 -22.17
C VAL A 193 -6.27 -19.35 -22.21
N LEU A 194 -5.82 -18.77 -21.11
CA LEU A 194 -4.43 -18.36 -20.93
C LEU A 194 -3.85 -19.11 -19.74
N VAL A 195 -2.88 -19.98 -20.01
CA VAL A 195 -2.09 -20.65 -18.98
C VAL A 195 -0.77 -19.91 -18.81
N VAL A 196 -0.52 -19.41 -17.62
CA VAL A 196 0.77 -18.82 -17.23
C VAL A 196 1.22 -19.43 -15.92
N GLY A 197 2.47 -19.18 -15.55
CA GLY A 197 3.02 -19.71 -14.32
C GLY A 197 4.33 -19.08 -13.95
N HIS A 198 4.79 -19.43 -12.76
CA HIS A 198 6.03 -18.96 -12.20
C HIS A 198 7.09 -20.07 -12.15
N PRO A 199 8.39 -19.74 -12.15
CA PRO A 199 9.46 -20.74 -12.19
C PRO A 199 9.66 -21.49 -10.87
N TYR A 200 8.98 -21.05 -9.80
CA TYR A 200 9.14 -21.59 -8.46
C TYR A 200 8.54 -22.97 -8.31
N ILE A 201 9.12 -23.77 -7.40
CA ILE A 201 8.61 -25.11 -7.09
C ILE A 201 7.25 -25.04 -6.38
N ASP A 202 7.03 -23.99 -5.59
CA ASP A 202 5.77 -23.74 -4.90
C ASP A 202 5.61 -22.23 -4.70
N VAL A 203 4.35 -21.78 -4.56
CA VAL A 203 4.00 -20.38 -4.36
C VAL A 203 4.65 -19.75 -3.13
N TRP A 204 5.03 -20.53 -2.10
CA TRP A 204 5.77 -20.02 -0.94
C TRP A 204 7.04 -19.26 -1.37
N GLN A 205 7.75 -19.80 -2.36
CA GLN A 205 9.01 -19.23 -2.86
C GLN A 205 8.81 -17.91 -3.62
N SER A 206 7.57 -17.57 -3.99
CA SER A 206 7.24 -16.26 -4.58
C SER A 206 7.27 -15.12 -3.57
N VAL A 207 7.28 -15.40 -2.27
CA VAL A 207 7.46 -14.38 -1.23
C VAL A 207 8.94 -14.04 -1.12
N LYS A 208 9.28 -12.75 -1.15
CA LYS A 208 10.67 -12.30 -1.06
C LYS A 208 11.34 -12.84 0.22
N PRO A 209 12.52 -13.50 0.14
CA PRO A 209 13.22 -14.05 1.29
C PRO A 209 13.39 -13.07 2.45
N ALA A 210 13.67 -11.80 2.15
CA ALA A 210 13.87 -10.75 3.14
C ALA A 210 12.66 -10.53 4.07
N ARG A 211 11.44 -10.90 3.64
CA ARG A 211 10.23 -10.85 4.48
C ARG A 211 10.25 -11.85 5.63
N LEU A 212 11.06 -12.89 5.49
CA LEU A 212 11.26 -13.96 6.47
C LEU A 212 12.63 -13.86 7.15
N ASN A 213 13.33 -12.73 7.01
CA ASN A 213 14.72 -12.56 7.45
C ASN A 213 15.69 -13.58 6.82
N LEU A 214 15.39 -14.00 5.58
CA LEU A 214 16.24 -14.88 4.78
C LEU A 214 16.96 -14.06 3.72
N GLN A 215 18.19 -14.45 3.38
CA GLN A 215 18.89 -13.92 2.21
C GLN A 215 18.38 -14.59 0.93
N VAL A 216 18.21 -15.91 0.97
CA VAL A 216 17.68 -16.75 -0.10
C VAL A 216 16.81 -17.86 0.51
N TRP A 217 15.88 -18.40 -0.27
CA TRP A 217 15.16 -19.61 0.12
C TRP A 217 16.11 -20.82 0.21
N PRO A 218 15.96 -21.71 1.21
CA PRO A 218 16.71 -22.96 1.26
C PRO A 218 16.51 -23.80 -0.01
N GLN A 219 17.57 -24.44 -0.48
CA GLN A 219 17.50 -25.38 -1.60
C GLN A 219 17.13 -26.76 -1.08
N ILE A 220 16.00 -27.28 -1.53
CA ILE A 220 15.50 -28.60 -1.11
C ILE A 220 15.74 -29.61 -2.23
N PRO A 221 16.39 -30.77 -1.94
CA PRO A 221 16.52 -31.86 -2.90
C PRO A 221 15.16 -32.34 -3.42
N ARG A 222 15.08 -32.65 -4.71
CA ARG A 222 13.84 -33.12 -5.38
C ARG A 222 13.25 -34.41 -4.78
N SER A 223 14.04 -35.18 -4.03
CA SER A 223 13.58 -36.40 -3.36
C SER A 223 12.80 -36.13 -2.07
N ILE A 224 12.73 -34.87 -1.62
CA ILE A 224 12.04 -34.45 -0.42
C ILE A 224 10.83 -33.62 -0.84
N GLU A 225 9.67 -33.86 -0.22
CA GLU A 225 8.51 -32.98 -0.39
C GLU A 225 8.92 -31.54 -0.01
N TRP A 226 8.66 -30.60 -0.90
CA TRP A 226 9.32 -29.31 -0.84
C TRP A 226 8.91 -28.50 0.40
N LYS A 227 7.63 -28.48 0.78
CA LYS A 227 7.13 -27.72 1.95
C LYS A 227 7.72 -28.27 3.25
N HIS A 228 7.72 -29.59 3.40
CA HIS A 228 8.35 -30.29 4.51
C HIS A 228 9.85 -29.99 4.56
N GLY A 229 10.55 -30.04 3.42
CA GLY A 229 11.97 -29.71 3.34
C GLY A 229 12.28 -28.27 3.77
N ILE A 230 11.44 -27.31 3.34
CA ILE A 230 11.55 -25.91 3.75
C ILE A 230 11.35 -25.76 5.26
N CYS A 231 10.30 -26.35 5.82
CA CYS A 231 10.06 -26.28 7.26
C CYS A 231 11.22 -26.91 8.05
N ALA A 232 11.73 -28.06 7.63
CA ALA A 232 12.89 -28.70 8.25
C ALA A 232 14.15 -27.81 8.18
N ALA A 233 14.44 -27.23 7.02
CA ALA A 233 15.59 -26.34 6.84
C ALA A 233 15.51 -25.05 7.67
N LEU A 234 14.29 -24.56 7.92
CA LEU A 234 14.03 -23.35 8.71
C LEU A 234 13.79 -23.64 10.21
N GLY A 235 13.86 -24.90 10.63
CA GLY A 235 13.61 -25.32 12.01
C GLY A 235 12.16 -25.11 12.45
N TRP A 236 11.20 -25.18 11.54
CA TRP A 236 9.77 -25.09 11.82
C TRP A 236 9.15 -26.48 11.99
N PRO A 237 8.07 -26.62 12.77
CA PRO A 237 7.28 -27.84 12.82
C PRO A 237 6.86 -28.32 11.42
N HIS A 238 6.84 -29.64 11.22
CA HIS A 238 6.60 -30.27 9.91
C HIS A 238 6.12 -31.73 9.99
N GLU A 239 5.56 -32.15 11.11
CA GLU A 239 5.16 -33.55 11.31
C GLU A 239 3.83 -33.88 10.60
N ASP A 240 2.95 -32.89 10.47
CA ASP A 240 1.61 -33.06 9.90
C ASP A 240 1.17 -31.91 8.99
N GLN A 241 -0.01 -32.06 8.38
CA GLN A 241 -0.59 -31.03 7.50
C GLN A 241 -0.92 -29.73 8.26
N ALA A 242 -1.20 -29.80 9.56
CA ALA A 242 -1.50 -28.62 10.36
C ALA A 242 -0.24 -27.78 10.60
N ASP A 243 0.93 -28.43 10.73
CA ASP A 243 2.23 -27.77 10.75
C ASP A 243 2.51 -27.02 9.44
N ILE A 244 2.29 -27.67 8.30
CA ILE A 244 2.45 -27.04 6.98
C ILE A 244 1.49 -25.86 6.82
N ALA A 245 0.24 -26.00 7.27
CA ALA A 245 -0.71 -24.89 7.25
C ALA A 245 -0.26 -23.73 8.16
N ARG A 246 0.27 -24.01 9.35
CA ARG A 246 0.84 -22.98 10.25
C ARG A 246 2.04 -22.27 9.63
N ALA A 247 2.93 -23.01 8.97
CA ALA A 247 4.07 -22.45 8.25
C ALA A 247 3.60 -21.54 7.11
N TRP A 248 2.57 -21.94 6.34
CA TRP A 248 1.99 -21.09 5.33
C TRP A 248 1.39 -19.81 5.92
N GLN A 249 0.59 -19.91 6.98
CA GLN A 249 0.02 -18.71 7.63
C GLN A 249 1.10 -17.76 8.15
N ARG A 250 2.22 -18.31 8.67
CA ARG A 250 3.39 -17.52 9.05
C ARG A 250 3.98 -16.76 7.87
N ILE A 251 4.13 -17.40 6.71
CA ILE A 251 4.65 -16.78 5.48
C ILE A 251 3.67 -15.72 4.96
N LEU A 252 2.41 -16.10 4.76
CA LEU A 252 1.35 -15.23 4.26
C LEU A 252 1.16 -14.00 5.16
N GLY A 253 1.35 -14.14 6.48
CA GLY A 253 1.32 -13.02 7.43
C GLY A 253 2.37 -11.94 7.18
N GLN A 254 3.48 -12.25 6.50
CA GLN A 254 4.54 -11.27 6.20
C GLN A 254 4.31 -10.49 4.90
N VAL A 255 3.36 -10.91 4.07
CA VAL A 255 2.98 -10.24 2.81
C VAL A 255 2.01 -9.10 3.13
N ARG A 256 2.37 -7.86 2.80
CA ARG A 256 1.51 -6.69 3.03
C ARG A 256 1.01 -6.07 1.73
N SER A 257 1.80 -6.21 0.67
CA SER A 257 1.50 -5.69 -0.65
C SER A 257 2.27 -6.48 -1.71
N TYR A 258 1.96 -6.24 -2.98
CA TYR A 258 2.68 -6.76 -4.14
C TYR A 258 4.21 -6.58 -4.04
N ALA A 259 4.67 -5.51 -3.37
CA ALA A 259 6.09 -5.22 -3.21
C ALA A 259 6.85 -6.28 -2.39
N ASP A 260 6.14 -7.11 -1.61
CA ASP A 260 6.71 -8.19 -0.81
C ASP A 260 6.84 -9.51 -1.62
N LEU A 261 6.43 -9.52 -2.90
CA LEU A 261 6.48 -10.68 -3.80
C LEU A 261 7.52 -10.52 -4.90
N GLU A 262 7.97 -11.67 -5.42
CA GLU A 262 8.91 -11.74 -6.52
C GLU A 262 8.26 -11.32 -7.85
N PRO A 263 8.95 -10.53 -8.70
CA PRO A 263 8.41 -10.04 -9.97
C PRO A 263 7.92 -11.14 -10.93
N ALA A 264 8.53 -12.32 -10.86
CA ALA A 264 8.17 -13.46 -11.71
C ALA A 264 6.75 -13.99 -11.45
N LEU A 265 6.20 -13.79 -10.24
CA LEU A 265 4.79 -14.06 -9.95
C LEU A 265 3.92 -12.86 -10.35
N LEU A 266 4.32 -11.65 -9.93
CA LEU A 266 3.54 -10.43 -10.14
C LEU A 266 3.11 -10.25 -11.61
N GLY A 267 4.08 -10.29 -12.52
CA GLY A 267 3.79 -10.08 -13.94
C GLY A 267 2.86 -11.13 -14.54
N ARG A 268 2.80 -12.34 -13.96
CA ARG A 268 1.91 -13.41 -14.42
C ARG A 268 0.49 -13.22 -13.91
N VAL A 269 0.32 -12.81 -12.67
CA VAL A 269 -1.01 -12.49 -12.13
C VAL A 269 -1.62 -11.29 -12.86
N GLU A 270 -0.86 -10.23 -13.09
CA GLU A 270 -1.33 -9.08 -13.89
C GLU A 270 -1.74 -9.51 -15.31
N GLN A 271 -0.92 -10.33 -15.97
CA GLN A 271 -1.23 -10.86 -17.30
C GLN A 271 -2.54 -11.67 -17.31
N LEU A 272 -2.83 -12.42 -16.25
CA LEU A 272 -4.09 -13.15 -16.11
C LEU A 272 -5.27 -12.21 -15.91
N ILE A 273 -5.13 -11.21 -15.03
CA ILE A 273 -6.17 -10.22 -14.76
C ILE A 273 -6.52 -9.50 -16.06
N ASP A 274 -5.52 -8.95 -16.75
CA ASP A 274 -5.71 -8.28 -18.04
C ASP A 274 -6.43 -9.18 -19.04
N PHE A 275 -6.07 -10.46 -19.12
CA PHE A 275 -6.69 -11.40 -20.05
C PHE A 275 -8.16 -11.69 -19.76
N VAL A 276 -8.55 -11.82 -18.49
CA VAL A 276 -9.91 -12.22 -18.11
C VAL A 276 -10.89 -11.05 -17.99
N THR A 277 -10.38 -9.81 -17.95
CA THR A 277 -11.17 -8.57 -17.86
C THR A 277 -11.39 -7.88 -19.21
N VAL A 278 -10.77 -8.34 -20.31
CA VAL A 278 -11.07 -7.85 -21.66
C VAL A 278 -12.53 -8.09 -22.03
N ASP A 279 -13.22 -7.05 -22.50
CA ASP A 279 -14.59 -7.09 -23.00
C ASP A 279 -14.68 -7.51 -24.48
#